data_AF-A0A4V1V1A7-F1
#
_entry.id   AF-A0A4V1V1A7-F1
#
_cell.length_a   1.000
_cell.length_b   1.000
_cell.length_c   1.000
_cell.angle_alpha   90.00
_cell.angle_beta   90.00
_cell.angle_gamma   90.00
#
_symmetry.space_group_name_H-M   'P 1'
#
loop_
_entity.id
_entity.type
_entity.pdbx_description
1 polymer ?
#
loop_
_entity_poly.entity_id
_entity_poly.type
_entity_poly.pdbx_seq_one_letter_code
_entity_poly.pdbx_strand_id
1 'polypeptide(L)'
;SIRCSSRGGATNLPRLAALDTAQSVLIAGMGGGFDIFCGLPLWHTLRNSGKSVHLANLSFTNLRFIKDATMLTPDIYGVHADSRTVLQYVPEWHLARYLRETTGETAPIWCLGGTVAALPLRQSYQALLDHLNPDVLLLIDGGVDSLMRGDESEVGTIFEDAVSLAAVASLPSALPRYIACLGMGAENDVSYGHVLENIAGLAASGGFLGSCALTRAMEAYTFYENAVAYTHGQKYQDPSVINTSIVSAVQGRFGDYHATERTKGHRLHLSPFMSLYWLFDLLAVAEQSLYVPHLQNTQTRAEAMHVINAVHGQVTPRKTSSHFKGF
;
A
#
# COMPACT_ATOMS: atom_id res chain seq x y z
N SER A 1 34.53 -5.13 -7.84
CA SER A 1 33.44 -4.97 -6.86
C SER A 1 32.46 -3.92 -7.38
N ILE A 2 31.26 -4.33 -7.79
CA ILE A 2 30.22 -3.38 -8.19
C ILE A 2 29.82 -2.60 -6.94
N ARG A 3 30.19 -1.32 -6.85
CA ARG A 3 29.70 -0.40 -5.81
C ARG A 3 28.53 0.35 -6.41
N CYS A 4 27.31 -0.02 -6.05
CA CYS A 4 26.18 0.91 -6.12
C CYS A 4 26.57 2.11 -5.22
N SER A 5 26.52 3.32 -5.78
CA SER A 5 27.17 4.50 -5.23
C SER A 5 26.66 4.85 -3.83
N SER A 6 27.48 4.58 -2.83
CA SER A 6 27.29 4.96 -1.42
C SER A 6 27.82 6.37 -1.14
N ARG A 7 27.14 7.40 -1.66
CA ARG A 7 27.36 8.78 -1.16
C ARG A 7 26.05 9.29 -0.55
N GLY A 8 25.95 9.12 0.77
CA GLY A 8 24.86 9.62 1.63
C GLY A 8 23.97 8.51 2.19
N GLY A 9 24.45 7.74 3.17
CA GLY A 9 23.69 6.64 3.79
C GLY A 9 23.44 5.48 2.82
N ALA A 10 23.45 4.23 3.31
CA ALA A 10 23.15 3.09 2.46
C ALA A 10 21.62 2.97 2.23
N THR A 11 21.03 3.87 1.43
CA THR A 11 19.62 3.76 1.05
C THR A 11 19.52 2.94 -0.23
N ASN A 12 19.25 1.63 -0.09
CA ASN A 12 18.88 0.76 -1.21
C ASN A 12 17.40 0.96 -1.60
N LEU A 13 16.90 2.19 -1.51
CA LEU A 13 15.53 2.54 -1.86
C LEU A 13 15.51 3.17 -3.26
N PRO A 14 14.40 3.03 -3.99
CA PRO A 14 14.31 3.44 -5.38
C PRO A 14 14.31 4.96 -5.44
N ARG A 15 15.12 5.52 -6.34
CA ARG A 15 15.14 6.96 -6.59
C ARG A 15 14.05 7.30 -7.61
N LEU A 16 12.95 7.85 -7.12
CA LEU A 16 12.00 8.57 -7.96
C LEU A 16 12.48 10.02 -8.08
N ALA A 17 12.71 10.50 -9.30
CA ALA A 17 13.22 11.86 -9.53
C ALA A 17 12.33 12.94 -8.88
N ALA A 18 11.01 12.74 -8.86
CA ALA A 18 10.08 13.64 -8.18
C ALA A 18 10.30 13.71 -6.66
N LEU A 19 10.73 12.62 -6.03
CA LEU A 19 11.04 12.61 -4.60
C LEU A 19 12.33 13.35 -4.27
N ASP A 20 13.27 13.51 -5.21
CA ASP A 20 14.50 14.25 -4.96
C ASP A 20 14.19 15.74 -4.71
N THR A 21 13.27 16.32 -5.48
CA THR A 21 12.88 17.74 -5.36
C THR A 21 11.76 17.99 -4.33
N ALA A 22 10.92 17.00 -4.05
CA ALA A 22 9.81 17.12 -3.10
C ALA A 22 10.28 17.50 -1.68
N GLN A 23 9.61 18.44 -1.04
CA GLN A 23 9.79 18.80 0.37
C GLN A 23 8.70 18.18 1.24
N SER A 24 7.49 18.01 0.70
CA SER A 24 6.34 17.38 1.35
C SER A 24 5.85 16.18 0.55
N VAL A 25 5.68 15.03 1.20
CA VAL A 25 5.25 13.78 0.56
C VAL A 25 4.07 13.20 1.34
N LEU A 26 3.00 12.83 0.65
CA LEU A 26 1.90 12.05 1.22
C LEU A 26 2.09 10.58 0.85
N ILE A 27 2.20 9.70 1.85
CA ILE A 27 2.22 8.25 1.70
C ILE A 27 0.88 7.72 2.20
N ALA A 28 0.14 7.00 1.34
CA ALA A 28 -1.19 6.51 1.64
C ALA A 28 -1.33 5.00 1.33
N GLY A 29 -1.72 4.19 2.32
CA GLY A 29 -2.06 2.78 2.10
C GLY A 29 -3.37 2.65 1.32
N MET A 30 -3.39 1.85 0.25
CA MET A 30 -4.48 1.89 -0.75
C MET A 30 -5.48 0.74 -0.67
N GLY A 31 -5.05 -0.47 -0.35
CA GLY A 31 -5.90 -1.64 -0.08
C GLY A 31 -6.46 -1.64 1.36
N GLY A 32 -5.86 -0.83 2.23
CA GLY A 32 -6.30 -0.58 3.59
C GLY A 32 -5.68 -1.49 4.63
N GLY A 33 -6.21 -1.47 5.86
CA GLY A 33 -5.65 -2.25 6.97
C GLY A 33 -4.18 -1.91 7.25
N PHE A 34 -3.26 -2.80 6.87
CA PHE A 34 -1.82 -2.66 7.14
C PHE A 34 -0.99 -2.16 5.95
N ASP A 35 -1.58 -1.78 4.82
CA ASP A 35 -0.82 -1.30 3.66
C ASP A 35 0.08 -0.11 3.98
N ILE A 36 -0.37 0.80 4.83
CA ILE A 36 0.45 1.93 5.29
C ILE A 36 1.75 1.49 5.97
N PHE A 37 1.81 0.30 6.57
CA PHE A 37 3.04 -0.24 7.16
C PHE A 37 4.10 -0.52 6.09
N CYS A 38 3.68 -0.98 4.90
CA CYS A 38 4.58 -1.14 3.76
C CYS A 38 5.14 0.21 3.28
N GLY A 39 4.61 1.35 3.74
CA GLY A 39 5.15 2.68 3.48
C GLY A 39 6.24 3.12 4.47
N LEU A 40 6.42 2.42 5.60
CA LEU A 40 7.29 2.87 6.69
C LEU A 40 8.79 2.92 6.34
N PRO A 41 9.36 1.98 5.56
CA PRO A 41 10.74 2.13 5.10
C PRO A 41 10.96 3.40 4.27
N LEU A 42 9.99 3.76 3.42
CA LEU A 42 10.01 4.99 2.63
C LEU A 42 9.85 6.21 3.53
N TRP A 43 8.87 6.19 4.45
CA TRP A 43 8.66 7.25 5.45
C TRP A 43 9.94 7.53 6.24
N HIS A 44 10.54 6.49 6.82
CA HIS A 44 11.75 6.62 7.64
C HIS A 44 12.91 7.24 6.84
N THR A 45 13.09 6.80 5.60
CA THR A 45 14.17 7.31 4.75
C THR A 45 13.93 8.75 4.32
N LEU A 46 12.70 9.11 3.95
CA LEU A 46 12.34 10.47 3.54
C LEU A 46 12.43 11.44 4.73
N ARG A 47 11.97 11.04 5.93
CA ARG A 47 12.12 11.83 7.16
C ARG A 47 13.58 12.07 7.52
N ASN A 48 14.43 11.04 7.44
CA ASN A 48 15.87 11.17 7.68
C ASN A 48 16.58 12.04 6.63
N SER A 49 15.97 12.23 5.46
CA SER A 49 16.42 13.19 4.44
C SER A 49 15.92 14.63 4.66
N GLY A 50 15.23 14.89 5.78
CA GLY A 50 14.75 16.23 6.16
C GLY A 50 13.39 16.62 5.55
N LYS A 51 12.68 15.69 4.91
CA LYS A 51 11.38 15.97 4.26
C LYS A 51 10.22 15.92 5.26
N SER A 52 9.17 16.67 4.97
CA SER A 52 7.85 16.48 5.60
C SER A 52 7.18 15.26 4.97
N VAL A 53 6.76 14.30 5.79
CA VAL A 53 6.09 13.11 5.29
C VAL A 53 4.79 12.91 6.06
N HIS A 54 3.69 12.99 5.33
CA HIS A 54 2.35 12.76 5.84
C HIS A 54 1.94 11.31 5.59
N LEU A 55 1.26 10.71 6.55
CA LEU A 55 0.77 9.33 6.45
C LEU A 55 -0.76 9.35 6.36
N ALA A 56 -1.29 8.54 5.46
CA ALA A 56 -2.71 8.28 5.33
C ALA A 56 -2.99 6.79 5.09
N ASN A 57 -4.24 6.36 5.28
CA ASN A 57 -4.62 4.98 5.03
C ASN A 57 -6.10 4.89 4.65
N LEU A 58 -6.44 4.03 3.69
CA LEU A 58 -7.81 3.57 3.55
C LEU A 58 -8.18 2.72 4.78
N SER A 59 -9.03 3.23 5.66
CA SER A 59 -9.27 2.59 6.95
C SER A 59 -10.46 1.65 6.92
N PHE A 60 -10.29 0.45 7.46
CA PHE A 60 -11.39 -0.52 7.68
C PHE A 60 -12.13 -0.29 8.98
N THR A 61 -11.63 0.64 9.79
CA THR A 61 -12.18 0.99 11.08
C THR A 61 -13.32 1.99 10.90
N ASN A 62 -14.43 1.80 11.62
CA ASN A 62 -15.47 2.83 11.67
C ASN A 62 -14.98 4.02 12.53
N LEU A 63 -14.43 5.02 11.84
CA LEU A 63 -13.71 6.16 12.42
C LEU A 63 -14.55 7.00 13.40
N ARG A 64 -15.89 6.96 13.29
CA ARG A 64 -16.81 7.69 14.18
C ARG A 64 -16.72 7.25 15.65
N PHE A 65 -16.19 6.06 15.90
CA PHE A 65 -15.97 5.54 17.26
C PHE A 65 -14.59 5.89 17.83
N ILE A 66 -13.70 6.50 17.05
CA ILE A 66 -12.43 7.02 17.55
C ILE A 66 -12.71 8.40 18.17
N LYS A 67 -12.41 8.53 19.46
CA LYS A 67 -12.50 9.77 20.22
C LYS A 67 -11.19 10.53 20.16
N ASP A 68 -11.29 11.86 20.24
CA ASP A 68 -10.14 12.77 20.21
C ASP A 68 -9.29 12.61 18.94
N ALA A 69 -9.93 12.22 17.83
CA ALA A 69 -9.37 12.32 16.49
C ALA A 69 -9.72 13.68 15.88
N THR A 70 -8.85 14.21 15.02
CA THR A 70 -9.12 15.42 14.26
C THR A 70 -10.01 15.10 13.06
N MET A 71 -11.25 15.57 13.03
CA MET A 71 -12.12 15.38 11.88
C MET A 71 -11.86 16.50 10.85
N LEU A 72 -11.28 16.15 9.69
CA LEU A 72 -11.08 17.09 8.58
C LEU A 72 -12.36 17.22 7.74
N THR A 73 -12.98 16.09 7.44
CA THR A 73 -14.31 15.98 6.81
C THR A 73 -15.06 14.81 7.49
N PRO A 74 -16.36 14.61 7.22
CA PRO A 74 -17.09 13.44 7.74
C PRO A 74 -16.49 12.07 7.37
N ASP A 75 -15.63 12.02 6.35
CA ASP A 75 -14.99 10.81 5.83
C ASP A 75 -13.48 10.78 6.10
N ILE A 76 -12.89 11.82 6.70
CA ILE A 76 -11.45 11.91 6.97
C ILE A 76 -11.18 12.25 8.44
N TYR A 77 -10.51 11.34 9.13
CA TYR A 77 -10.12 11.51 10.53
C TYR A 77 -8.60 11.38 10.69
N GLY A 78 -7.96 12.39 11.27
CA GLY A 78 -6.59 12.32 11.76
C GLY A 78 -6.55 11.61 13.11
N VAL A 79 -6.06 10.38 13.11
CA VAL A 79 -5.90 9.55 14.30
C VAL A 79 -4.55 9.86 14.95
N HIS A 80 -4.60 10.29 16.21
CA HIS A 80 -3.42 10.63 17.00
C HIS A 80 -3.08 9.51 17.98
N ALA A 81 -1.86 9.55 18.50
CA ALA A 81 -1.38 8.59 19.47
C ALA A 81 -2.09 8.68 20.84
N ASP A 82 -2.76 9.80 21.15
CA ASP A 82 -3.62 10.02 22.32
C ASP A 82 -5.12 9.86 22.04
N SER A 83 -5.51 9.62 20.78
CA SER A 83 -6.90 9.26 20.46
C SER A 83 -7.31 8.03 21.26
N ARG A 84 -8.61 7.91 21.58
CA ARG A 84 -9.17 6.82 22.37
C ARG A 84 -10.17 6.03 21.55
N THR A 85 -10.15 4.71 21.66
CA THR A 85 -11.06 3.84 20.92
C THR A 85 -11.44 2.62 21.75
N VAL A 86 -12.66 2.13 21.56
CA VAL A 86 -13.13 0.84 22.09
C VAL A 86 -13.03 -0.27 21.03
N LEU A 87 -12.61 0.09 19.81
CA LEU A 87 -12.50 -0.83 18.69
C LEU A 87 -11.27 -1.72 18.87
N GLN A 88 -11.39 -2.96 18.40
CA GLN A 88 -10.35 -3.98 18.53
C GLN A 88 -9.29 -3.91 17.41
N TYR A 89 -9.66 -3.40 16.24
CA TYR A 89 -8.80 -3.31 15.07
C TYR A 89 -8.67 -1.86 14.62
N VAL A 90 -7.52 -1.24 14.93
CA VAL A 90 -7.16 0.13 14.53
C VAL A 90 -5.65 0.22 14.33
N PRO A 91 -5.09 -0.41 13.29
CA PRO A 91 -3.64 -0.45 13.08
C PRO A 91 -3.03 0.95 12.95
N GLU A 92 -3.77 1.93 12.44
CA GLU A 92 -3.34 3.33 12.32
C GLU A 92 -3.14 4.00 13.69
N TRP A 93 -3.98 3.67 14.67
CA TRP A 93 -3.83 4.19 16.04
C TRP A 93 -2.60 3.61 16.73
N HIS A 94 -2.38 2.30 16.57
CA HIS A 94 -1.17 1.65 17.07
C HIS A 94 0.09 2.18 16.40
N LEU A 95 0.02 2.45 15.09
CA LEU A 95 1.11 3.09 14.36
C LEU A 95 1.39 4.50 14.89
N ALA A 96 0.37 5.34 15.07
CA ALA A 96 0.54 6.68 15.64
C ALA A 96 1.27 6.63 16.99
N ARG A 97 0.89 5.68 17.86
CA ARG A 97 1.54 5.46 19.16
C ARG A 97 3.00 5.04 19.01
N TYR A 98 3.27 4.07 18.14
CA TYR A 98 4.63 3.62 17.86
C TYR A 98 5.51 4.79 17.38
N LEU A 99 5.03 5.60 16.43
CA LEU A 99 5.77 6.74 15.90
C LEU A 99 6.06 7.78 16.99
N ARG A 100 5.07 8.11 17.83
CA ARG A 100 5.28 9.03 18.96
C ARG A 100 6.31 8.49 19.96
N GLU A 101 6.20 7.22 20.33
CA GLU A 101 7.07 6.57 21.33
C GLU A 101 8.52 6.43 20.83
N THR A 102 8.73 6.21 19.53
CA THR A 102 10.07 5.93 18.97
C THR A 102 10.76 7.12 18.33
N THR A 103 10.00 8.10 17.83
CA THR A 103 10.54 9.24 17.07
C THR A 103 10.10 10.60 17.61
N GLY A 104 9.14 10.64 18.54
CA GLY A 104 8.51 11.88 18.99
C GLY A 104 7.52 12.48 17.99
N GLU A 105 7.20 11.77 16.90
CA GLU A 105 6.24 12.23 15.89
C GLU A 105 4.85 12.41 16.51
N THR A 106 4.24 13.57 16.25
CA THR A 106 2.91 13.92 16.75
C THR A 106 1.90 14.16 15.63
N ALA A 107 2.34 14.14 14.37
CA ALA A 107 1.43 14.22 13.24
C ALA A 107 0.42 13.06 13.26
N PRO A 108 -0.86 13.31 12.91
CA PRO A 108 -1.84 12.25 12.84
C PRO A 108 -1.56 11.29 11.67
N ILE A 109 -2.09 10.07 11.79
CA ILE A 109 -2.32 9.20 10.63
C ILE A 109 -3.70 9.55 10.08
N TRP A 110 -3.76 10.04 8.83
CA TRP A 110 -5.02 10.42 8.19
C TRP A 110 -5.77 9.19 7.68
N CYS A 111 -6.81 8.80 8.39
CA CYS A 111 -7.67 7.70 7.98
C CYS A 111 -8.76 8.21 7.04
N LEU A 112 -8.77 7.70 5.82
CA LEU A 112 -9.88 7.86 4.88
C LEU A 112 -10.87 6.73 5.16
N GLY A 113 -12.01 7.07 5.75
CA GLY A 113 -13.08 6.14 6.08
C GLY A 113 -14.36 6.45 5.30
N GLY A 114 -15.40 5.66 5.55
CA GLY A 114 -16.72 5.88 4.97
C GLY A 114 -17.05 4.95 3.80
N THR A 115 -17.85 5.45 2.86
CA THR A 115 -18.33 4.68 1.70
C THR A 115 -17.17 4.39 0.75
N VAL A 116 -16.72 3.13 0.70
CA VAL A 116 -15.63 2.69 -0.18
C VAL A 116 -16.14 2.62 -1.62
N ALA A 117 -16.10 3.75 -2.32
CA ALA A 117 -16.36 3.91 -3.75
C ALA A 117 -15.50 5.03 -4.32
N ALA A 118 -15.25 5.02 -5.62
CA ALA A 118 -14.18 5.86 -6.19
C ALA A 118 -14.49 7.36 -6.11
N LEU A 119 -15.74 7.77 -6.31
CA LEU A 119 -16.10 9.19 -6.30
C LEU A 119 -15.99 9.83 -4.91
N PRO A 120 -16.59 9.28 -3.82
CA PRO A 120 -16.41 9.81 -2.47
C PRO A 120 -14.94 9.75 -2.00
N LEU A 121 -14.22 8.69 -2.38
CA LEU A 121 -12.82 8.55 -2.02
C LEU A 121 -11.96 9.60 -2.74
N ARG A 122 -12.24 9.90 -4.01
CA ARG A 122 -11.60 10.99 -4.74
C ARG A 122 -11.82 12.34 -4.06
N GLN A 123 -13.05 12.61 -3.61
CA GLN A 123 -13.36 13.84 -2.87
C GLN A 123 -12.58 13.91 -1.56
N SER A 124 -12.42 12.77 -0.89
CA SER A 124 -11.64 12.67 0.34
C SER A 124 -10.16 12.94 0.09
N TYR A 125 -9.57 12.34 -0.95
CA TYR A 125 -8.20 12.65 -1.36
C TYR A 125 -8.05 14.13 -1.74
N GLN A 126 -8.99 14.72 -2.49
CA GLN A 126 -8.93 16.14 -2.83
C GLN A 126 -8.89 17.02 -1.58
N ALA A 127 -9.79 16.81 -0.63
CA ALA A 127 -9.82 17.57 0.63
C ALA A 127 -8.54 17.38 1.46
N LEU A 128 -7.99 16.16 1.47
CA LEU A 128 -6.73 15.88 2.17
C LEU A 128 -5.53 16.56 1.49
N LEU A 129 -5.47 16.54 0.16
CA LEU A 129 -4.45 17.23 -0.62
C LEU A 129 -4.52 18.74 -0.44
N ASP A 130 -5.72 19.32 -0.40
CA ASP A 130 -5.92 20.75 -0.14
C ASP A 130 -5.45 21.13 1.29
N HIS A 131 -5.63 20.24 2.26
CA HIS A 131 -5.21 20.46 3.64
C HIS A 131 -3.69 20.34 3.84
N LEU A 132 -3.06 19.33 3.23
CA LEU A 132 -1.65 18.99 3.44
C LEU A 132 -0.70 19.63 2.42
N ASN A 133 -1.22 19.96 1.24
CA ASN A 133 -0.49 20.49 0.09
C ASN A 133 0.85 19.75 -0.17
N PRO A 134 0.85 18.41 -0.37
CA PRO A 134 2.08 17.68 -0.64
C PRO A 134 2.58 17.93 -2.06
N ASP A 135 3.88 17.74 -2.30
CA ASP A 135 4.49 17.81 -3.63
C ASP A 135 4.37 16.51 -4.41
N VAL A 136 4.20 15.38 -3.71
CA VAL A 136 4.08 14.03 -4.28
C VAL A 136 3.10 13.18 -3.47
N LEU A 137 2.30 12.36 -4.15
CA LEU A 137 1.48 11.30 -3.57
C LEU A 137 2.05 9.91 -3.91
N LEU A 138 2.28 9.09 -2.90
CA LEU A 138 2.64 7.69 -3.02
C LEU A 138 1.51 6.82 -2.49
N LEU A 139 0.86 6.05 -3.35
CA LEU A 139 0.00 4.95 -2.93
C LEU A 139 0.84 3.72 -2.62
N ILE A 140 0.55 3.09 -1.49
CA ILE A 140 1.25 1.90 -1.02
C ILE A 140 0.30 0.71 -1.03
N ASP A 141 0.73 -0.35 -1.69
CA ASP A 141 0.05 -1.64 -1.74
C ASP A 141 0.90 -2.69 -0.99
N GLY A 142 0.26 -3.33 0.00
CA GLY A 142 0.79 -4.49 0.68
C GLY A 142 0.55 -5.75 -0.13
N GLY A 143 1.34 -5.97 -1.17
CA GLY A 143 1.07 -7.01 -2.15
C GLY A 143 1.35 -6.49 -3.54
N VAL A 144 0.58 -6.96 -4.52
CA VAL A 144 0.59 -6.53 -5.92
C VAL A 144 -0.79 -6.52 -6.57
N ASP A 145 -1.88 -6.76 -5.82
CA ASP A 145 -3.25 -6.77 -6.33
C ASP A 145 -3.62 -5.48 -7.08
N SER A 146 -3.05 -4.33 -6.72
CA SER A 146 -3.23 -3.06 -7.45
C SER A 146 -2.73 -3.07 -8.90
N LEU A 147 -1.88 -4.04 -9.28
CA LEU A 147 -1.33 -4.19 -10.63
C LEU A 147 -2.18 -5.09 -11.53
N MET A 148 -3.28 -5.63 -11.02
CA MET A 148 -4.16 -6.48 -11.81
C MET A 148 -4.98 -5.63 -12.78
N ARG A 149 -5.08 -6.11 -14.01
CA ARG A 149 -5.83 -5.45 -15.07
C ARG A 149 -7.29 -5.85 -15.06
N GLY A 150 -7.58 -7.08 -14.63
CA GLY A 150 -8.91 -7.68 -14.54
C GLY A 150 -9.19 -8.78 -15.55
N ASP A 151 -8.19 -9.13 -16.37
CA ASP A 151 -8.24 -10.27 -17.30
C ASP A 151 -7.34 -11.43 -16.87
N GLU A 152 -6.80 -11.40 -15.65
CA GLU A 152 -6.02 -12.49 -15.07
C GLU A 152 -6.90 -13.71 -14.76
N SER A 153 -6.30 -14.89 -14.68
CA SER A 153 -7.03 -16.09 -14.25
C SER A 153 -7.47 -16.01 -12.79
N GLU A 154 -6.72 -15.29 -11.97
CA GLU A 154 -6.97 -15.01 -10.56
C GLU A 154 -6.49 -13.59 -10.26
N VAL A 155 -7.35 -12.75 -9.68
CA VAL A 155 -7.17 -11.29 -9.54
C VAL A 155 -6.99 -10.80 -8.10
N GLY A 156 -6.98 -11.71 -7.13
CA GLY A 156 -6.85 -11.37 -5.72
C GLY A 156 -8.01 -10.55 -5.14
N THR A 157 -7.69 -9.80 -4.09
CA THR A 157 -8.60 -8.93 -3.32
C THR A 157 -8.67 -7.52 -3.88
N ILE A 158 -9.01 -7.42 -5.17
CA ILE A 158 -8.89 -6.18 -5.96
C ILE A 158 -9.76 -4.98 -5.55
N PHE A 159 -10.78 -5.18 -4.72
CA PHE A 159 -11.85 -4.19 -4.57
C PHE A 159 -11.34 -2.85 -4.04
N GLU A 160 -10.68 -2.88 -2.89
CA GLU A 160 -10.14 -1.69 -2.23
C GLU A 160 -9.06 -1.02 -3.11
N ASP A 161 -8.13 -1.79 -3.66
CA ASP A 161 -7.07 -1.31 -4.55
C ASP A 161 -7.59 -0.65 -5.82
N ALA A 162 -8.53 -1.28 -6.51
CA ALA A 162 -9.12 -0.74 -7.74
C ALA A 162 -9.92 0.54 -7.47
N VAL A 163 -10.64 0.60 -6.34
CA VAL A 163 -11.36 1.81 -5.92
C VAL A 163 -10.40 2.94 -5.59
N SER A 164 -9.33 2.67 -4.83
CA SER A 164 -8.28 3.65 -4.51
C SER A 164 -7.55 4.14 -5.77
N LEU A 165 -7.19 3.22 -6.66
CA LEU A 165 -6.57 3.52 -7.95
C LEU A 165 -7.48 4.42 -8.79
N ALA A 166 -8.76 4.06 -8.95
CA ALA A 166 -9.72 4.86 -9.72
C ALA A 166 -9.95 6.25 -9.11
N ALA A 167 -10.04 6.33 -7.79
CA ALA A 167 -10.21 7.59 -7.06
C ALA A 167 -9.03 8.55 -7.29
N VAL A 168 -7.81 8.04 -7.08
CA VAL A 168 -6.59 8.84 -7.19
C VAL A 168 -6.25 9.15 -8.63
N ALA A 169 -6.42 8.22 -9.58
CA ALA A 169 -6.22 8.50 -11.01
C ALA A 169 -7.13 9.62 -11.52
N SER A 170 -8.35 9.71 -10.97
CA SER A 170 -9.37 10.68 -11.39
C SER A 170 -9.25 12.05 -10.70
N LEU A 171 -8.22 12.29 -9.89
CA LEU A 171 -7.95 13.61 -9.29
C LEU A 171 -7.55 14.63 -10.37
N PRO A 172 -8.14 15.84 -10.38
CA PRO A 172 -7.88 16.88 -11.39
C PRO A 172 -6.50 17.57 -11.24
N SER A 173 -5.71 17.17 -10.25
CA SER A 173 -4.42 17.78 -9.92
C SER A 173 -3.28 17.37 -10.87
N ALA A 174 -2.31 18.25 -11.10
CA ALA A 174 -1.05 17.88 -11.77
C ALA A 174 -0.04 17.21 -10.81
N LEU A 175 -0.44 16.96 -9.56
CA LEU A 175 0.38 16.32 -8.53
C LEU A 175 1.00 15.00 -9.02
N PRO A 176 2.33 14.87 -9.02
CA PRO A 176 3.02 13.60 -9.27
C PRO A 176 2.52 12.52 -8.32
N ARG A 177 2.13 11.37 -8.89
CA ARG A 177 1.48 10.29 -8.17
C ARG A 177 2.01 8.94 -8.62
N TYR A 178 2.35 8.10 -7.65
CA TYR A 178 3.05 6.85 -7.88
C TYR A 178 2.45 5.73 -7.03
N ILE A 179 2.70 4.49 -7.43
CA ILE A 179 2.37 3.29 -6.65
C ILE A 179 3.67 2.62 -6.23
N ALA A 180 3.75 2.20 -4.98
CA ALA A 180 4.81 1.32 -4.47
C ALA A 180 4.18 0.05 -3.87
N CYS A 181 4.44 -1.07 -4.51
CA CYS A 181 3.99 -2.39 -4.08
C CYS A 181 5.11 -3.09 -3.30
N LEU A 182 4.83 -3.67 -2.14
CA LEU A 182 5.77 -4.46 -1.36
C LEU A 182 5.10 -5.73 -0.85
N GLY A 183 5.74 -6.88 -1.07
CA GLY A 183 5.22 -8.16 -0.62
C GLY A 183 4.74 -9.11 -1.73
N MET A 184 5.11 -8.86 -2.99
CA MET A 184 4.79 -9.75 -4.11
C MET A 184 5.12 -11.21 -3.76
N GLY A 185 4.10 -12.07 -3.80
CA GLY A 185 4.17 -13.48 -3.38
C GLY A 185 3.35 -13.79 -2.12
N ALA A 186 2.87 -12.79 -1.39
CA ALA A 186 2.16 -12.97 -0.12
C ALA A 186 0.65 -13.16 -0.26
N GLU A 187 0.07 -12.76 -1.38
CA GLU A 187 -1.35 -12.98 -1.71
C GLU A 187 -1.57 -14.42 -2.20
N ASN A 188 -2.69 -15.03 -1.82
CA ASN A 188 -2.96 -16.46 -2.07
C ASN A 188 -3.88 -16.73 -3.27
N ASP A 189 -4.36 -15.69 -3.97
CA ASP A 189 -5.36 -15.82 -5.05
C ASP A 189 -4.99 -14.94 -6.26
N VAL A 190 -3.70 -14.91 -6.59
CA VAL A 190 -3.13 -14.05 -7.63
C VAL A 190 -2.27 -14.87 -8.59
N SER A 191 -2.50 -14.70 -9.88
CA SER A 191 -1.64 -15.27 -10.91
C SER A 191 -0.34 -14.47 -11.04
N TYR A 192 0.71 -14.83 -10.28
CA TYR A 192 2.02 -14.15 -10.34
C TYR A 192 2.65 -14.13 -11.73
N GLY A 193 2.38 -15.15 -12.56
CA GLY A 193 2.77 -15.12 -13.97
C GLY A 193 2.13 -13.96 -14.73
N HIS A 194 0.83 -13.71 -14.52
CA HIS A 194 0.14 -12.57 -15.12
C HIS A 194 0.55 -11.24 -14.51
N VAL A 195 0.86 -11.19 -13.21
CA VAL A 195 1.45 -9.99 -12.58
C VAL A 195 2.75 -9.60 -13.29
N LEU A 196 3.64 -10.56 -13.53
CA LEU A 196 4.89 -10.31 -14.24
C LEU A 196 4.65 -9.87 -15.69
N GLU A 197 3.63 -10.41 -16.37
CA GLU A 197 3.21 -9.92 -17.69
C GLU A 197 2.70 -8.46 -17.62
N ASN A 198 1.94 -8.09 -16.59
CA ASN A 198 1.46 -6.73 -16.39
C ASN A 198 2.62 -5.76 -16.12
N ILE A 199 3.55 -6.15 -15.25
CA ILE A 199 4.78 -5.38 -14.99
C ILE A 199 5.59 -5.21 -16.29
N ALA A 200 5.68 -6.25 -17.12
CA ALA A 200 6.34 -6.15 -18.42
C ALA A 200 5.61 -5.18 -19.37
N GLY A 201 4.27 -5.19 -19.38
CA GLY A 201 3.45 -4.22 -20.11
C GLY A 201 3.70 -2.78 -19.63
N LEU A 202 3.69 -2.55 -18.32
CA LEU A 202 4.01 -1.26 -17.70
C LEU A 202 5.44 -0.81 -18.04
N ALA A 203 6.42 -1.73 -18.05
CA ALA A 203 7.77 -1.41 -18.47
C ALA A 203 7.83 -0.99 -19.95
N ALA A 204 7.10 -1.68 -20.83
CA ALA A 204 7.03 -1.34 -22.24
C ALA A 204 6.40 0.04 -22.49
N SER A 205 5.44 0.46 -21.66
CA SER A 205 4.82 1.79 -21.73
C SER A 205 5.54 2.88 -20.92
N GLY A 206 6.67 2.55 -20.27
CA GLY A 206 7.42 3.48 -19.41
C GLY A 206 6.79 3.73 -18.03
N GLY A 207 5.74 2.98 -17.67
CA GLY A 207 5.08 3.04 -16.37
C GLY A 207 5.81 2.32 -15.24
N PHE A 208 6.75 1.41 -15.53
CA PHE A 208 7.62 0.80 -14.50
C PHE A 208 8.81 1.71 -14.20
N LEU A 209 8.91 2.16 -12.95
CA LEU A 209 9.90 3.13 -12.49
C LEU A 209 11.12 2.50 -11.81
N GLY A 210 11.07 1.18 -11.59
CA GLY A 210 12.16 0.40 -11.02
C GLY A 210 11.74 -0.39 -9.78
N SER A 211 12.72 -1.14 -9.25
CA SER A 211 12.54 -1.94 -8.04
C SER A 211 13.77 -1.88 -7.16
N CYS A 212 13.59 -2.18 -5.88
CA CYS A 212 14.68 -2.29 -4.93
C CYS A 212 14.35 -3.27 -3.81
N ALA A 213 15.37 -3.81 -3.13
CA ALA A 213 15.16 -4.78 -2.06
C ALA A 213 15.35 -4.16 -0.67
N LEU A 214 14.42 -4.46 0.24
CA LEU A 214 14.66 -4.35 1.67
C LEU A 214 15.68 -5.40 2.11
N THR A 215 16.64 -4.97 2.91
CA THR A 215 17.65 -5.86 3.48
C THR A 215 17.73 -5.64 4.99
N ARG A 216 18.12 -6.70 5.72
CA ARG A 216 18.30 -6.64 7.18
C ARG A 216 19.23 -5.53 7.66
N ALA A 217 20.20 -5.13 6.84
CA ALA A 217 21.17 -4.10 7.20
C ALA A 217 20.61 -2.67 7.16
N MET A 218 19.39 -2.48 6.62
CA MET A 218 18.79 -1.15 6.49
C MET A 218 18.13 -0.74 7.81
N GLU A 219 18.45 0.46 8.27
CA GLU A 219 17.75 1.09 9.42
C GLU A 219 16.25 1.24 9.12
N ALA A 220 15.91 1.61 7.88
CA ALA A 220 14.53 1.70 7.42
C ALA A 220 13.76 0.37 7.53
N TYR A 221 14.43 -0.77 7.27
CA TYR A 221 13.82 -2.08 7.48
C TYR A 221 13.68 -2.40 8.96
N THR A 222 14.70 -2.13 9.77
CA THR A 222 14.66 -2.37 11.23
C THR A 222 13.52 -1.57 11.87
N PHE A 223 13.33 -0.32 11.45
CA PHE A 223 12.21 0.51 11.88
C PHE A 223 10.86 -0.10 11.52
N TYR A 224 10.70 -0.53 10.26
CA TYR A 224 9.50 -1.22 9.79
C TYR A 224 9.20 -2.51 10.55
N GLU A 225 10.20 -3.39 10.72
CA GLU A 225 10.07 -4.65 11.47
C GLU A 225 9.59 -4.39 12.91
N ASN A 226 10.17 -3.40 13.58
CA ASN A 226 9.80 -3.02 14.93
C ASN A 226 8.38 -2.44 15.00
N ALA A 227 7.95 -1.65 14.01
CA ALA A 227 6.58 -1.11 13.94
C ALA A 227 5.54 -2.24 13.77
N VAL A 228 5.83 -3.21 12.90
CA VAL A 228 5.00 -4.40 12.69
C VAL A 228 4.91 -5.22 13.97
N ALA A 229 6.06 -5.51 14.61
CA ALA A 229 6.10 -6.26 15.87
C ALA A 229 5.35 -5.54 17.00
N TYR A 230 5.52 -4.21 17.13
CA TYR A 230 4.81 -3.40 18.12
C TYR A 230 3.30 -3.52 17.96
N THR A 231 2.80 -3.35 16.74
CA THR A 231 1.36 -3.37 16.46
C THR A 231 0.78 -4.78 16.60
N HIS A 232 1.48 -5.82 16.14
CA HIS A 232 1.07 -7.22 16.32
C HIS A 232 1.07 -7.66 17.79
N GLY A 233 1.89 -7.03 18.64
CA GLY A 233 1.90 -7.29 20.08
C GLY A 233 0.73 -6.68 20.85
N GLN A 234 -0.12 -5.87 20.19
CA GLN A 234 -1.24 -5.20 20.86
C GLN A 234 -2.43 -6.15 21.05
N LYS A 235 -3.10 -6.00 22.19
CA LYS A 235 -4.24 -6.84 22.54
C LYS A 235 -5.37 -6.66 21.52
N TYR A 236 -5.91 -7.77 21.02
CA TYR A 236 -6.99 -7.84 20.02
C TYR A 236 -6.64 -7.35 18.61
N GLN A 237 -5.38 -6.97 18.38
CA GLN A 237 -4.91 -6.60 17.05
C GLN A 237 -4.56 -7.86 16.28
N ASP A 238 -5.34 -8.14 15.24
CA ASP A 238 -5.03 -9.22 14.32
C ASP A 238 -3.73 -8.92 13.54
N PRO A 239 -2.80 -9.88 13.43
CA PRO A 239 -1.56 -9.68 12.69
C PRO A 239 -1.80 -9.69 11.18
N SER A 240 -1.07 -8.84 10.45
CA SER A 240 -1.09 -8.82 8.98
C SER A 240 -0.28 -9.99 8.41
N VAL A 241 -0.92 -10.80 7.56
CA VAL A 241 -0.26 -11.92 6.85
C VAL A 241 0.82 -11.41 5.90
N ILE A 242 0.51 -10.35 5.13
CA ILE A 242 1.44 -9.72 4.19
C ILE A 242 2.68 -9.19 4.91
N ASN A 243 2.50 -8.33 5.93
CA ASN A 243 3.64 -7.72 6.63
C ASN A 243 4.49 -8.77 7.36
N THR A 244 3.84 -9.80 7.91
CA THR A 244 4.56 -10.95 8.50
C THR A 244 5.38 -11.71 7.46
N SER A 245 4.84 -11.88 6.25
CA SER A 245 5.50 -12.56 5.13
C SER A 245 6.71 -11.77 4.63
N ILE A 246 6.56 -10.44 4.48
CA ILE A 246 7.65 -9.52 4.13
C ILE A 246 8.77 -9.59 5.16
N VAL A 247 8.44 -9.45 6.46
CA VAL A 247 9.43 -9.55 7.54
C VAL A 247 10.16 -10.89 7.48
N SER A 248 9.42 -11.99 7.35
CA SER A 248 9.99 -13.34 7.26
C SER A 248 10.90 -13.52 6.03
N ALA A 249 10.51 -13.00 4.87
CA ALA A 249 11.31 -13.05 3.65
C ALA A 249 12.61 -12.26 3.76
N VAL A 250 12.57 -11.02 4.28
CA VAL A 250 13.79 -10.24 4.54
C VAL A 250 14.67 -10.93 5.59
N GLN A 251 14.06 -11.68 6.51
CA GLN A 251 14.75 -12.54 7.45
C GLN A 251 15.39 -13.81 6.85
N GLY A 252 15.26 -14.01 5.53
CA GLY A 252 15.80 -15.17 4.82
C GLY A 252 14.99 -16.45 5.02
N ARG A 253 13.73 -16.36 5.48
CA ARG A 253 12.79 -17.48 5.48
C ARG A 253 12.28 -17.71 4.06
N PHE A 254 12.02 -18.97 3.73
CA PHE A 254 11.58 -19.40 2.41
C PHE A 254 10.60 -20.57 2.52
N GLY A 255 9.65 -20.65 1.59
CA GLY A 255 8.63 -21.70 1.55
C GLY A 255 7.56 -21.54 2.63
N ASP A 256 7.15 -22.67 3.21
CA ASP A 256 5.99 -22.75 4.10
C ASP A 256 6.36 -22.45 5.56
N TYR A 257 6.68 -21.18 5.83
CA TYR A 257 7.08 -20.72 7.17
C TYR A 257 6.03 -19.80 7.79
N HIS A 258 5.52 -20.21 8.95
CA HIS A 258 4.48 -19.50 9.70
C HIS A 258 5.07 -18.76 10.90
N ALA A 259 5.14 -17.43 10.83
CA ALA A 259 5.56 -16.63 11.99
C ALA A 259 4.41 -16.33 12.97
N THR A 260 3.16 -16.52 12.55
CA THR A 260 1.96 -16.27 13.38
C THR A 260 0.94 -17.39 13.24
N GLU A 261 0.12 -17.57 14.27
CA GLU A 261 -0.98 -18.54 14.30
C GLU A 261 -2.03 -18.29 13.19
N ARG A 262 -2.19 -17.04 12.75
CA ARG A 262 -3.17 -16.64 11.72
C ARG A 262 -3.00 -17.37 10.40
N THR A 263 -1.77 -17.79 10.09
CA THR A 263 -1.45 -18.46 8.83
C THR A 263 -1.49 -19.98 8.94
N LYS A 264 -1.71 -20.55 10.13
CA LYS A 264 -1.78 -22.00 10.30
C LYS A 264 -2.96 -22.59 9.53
N GLY A 265 -2.72 -23.73 8.88
CA GLY A 265 -3.72 -24.44 8.09
C GLY A 265 -3.77 -24.01 6.62
N HIS A 266 -3.02 -22.98 6.23
CA HIS A 266 -2.79 -22.60 4.84
C HIS A 266 -1.34 -22.88 4.49
N ARG A 267 -1.03 -23.10 3.21
CA ARG A 267 0.36 -23.24 2.75
C ARG A 267 0.88 -21.86 2.32
N LEU A 268 2.02 -21.45 2.84
CA LEU A 268 2.69 -20.22 2.45
C LEU A 268 3.78 -20.48 1.41
N HIS A 269 4.02 -19.48 0.56
CA HIS A 269 4.99 -19.50 -0.51
C HIS A 269 6.02 -18.39 -0.32
N LEU A 270 6.62 -18.32 0.89
CA LEU A 270 7.58 -17.25 1.21
C LEU A 270 8.75 -17.25 0.23
N SER A 271 9.06 -16.08 -0.34
CA SER A 271 10.16 -15.93 -1.28
C SER A 271 10.85 -14.57 -1.15
N PRO A 272 12.11 -14.43 -1.61
CA PRO A 272 12.80 -13.14 -1.62
C PRO A 272 12.07 -12.04 -2.42
N PHE A 273 11.14 -12.38 -3.32
CA PHE A 273 10.35 -11.38 -4.05
C PHE A 273 9.51 -10.51 -3.13
N MET A 274 9.11 -11.02 -1.97
CA MET A 274 8.36 -10.26 -0.96
C MET A 274 9.18 -9.12 -0.33
N SER A 275 10.52 -9.17 -0.45
CA SER A 275 11.40 -8.09 0.02
C SER A 275 11.52 -6.93 -0.97
N LEU A 276 10.99 -7.08 -2.18
CA LEU A 276 11.14 -6.10 -3.25
C LEU A 276 10.02 -5.08 -3.22
N TYR A 277 10.40 -3.81 -3.25
CA TYR A 277 9.52 -2.76 -3.72
C TYR A 277 9.47 -2.77 -5.25
N TRP A 278 8.28 -2.59 -5.79
CA TRP A 278 8.01 -2.37 -7.20
C TRP A 278 7.33 -1.03 -7.36
N LEU A 279 7.86 -0.16 -8.22
CA LEU A 279 7.39 1.22 -8.34
C LEU A 279 6.88 1.52 -9.72
N PHE A 280 5.75 2.23 -9.74
CA PHE A 280 5.03 2.51 -10.96
C PHE A 280 4.52 3.94 -11.00
N ASP A 281 4.40 4.48 -12.21
CA ASP A 281 3.56 5.63 -12.47
C ASP A 281 2.09 5.24 -12.28
N LEU A 282 1.37 5.97 -11.42
CA LEU A 282 0.00 5.59 -11.06
C LEU A 282 -0.95 5.72 -12.25
N LEU A 283 -0.76 6.71 -13.13
CA LEU A 283 -1.62 6.90 -14.28
C LEU A 283 -1.40 5.78 -15.30
N ALA A 284 -0.15 5.35 -15.50
CA ALA A 284 0.14 4.20 -16.35
C ALA A 284 -0.51 2.90 -15.84
N VAL A 285 -0.54 2.67 -14.52
CA VAL A 285 -1.27 1.52 -13.94
C VAL A 285 -2.78 1.67 -14.15
N ALA A 286 -3.32 2.85 -13.92
CA ALA A 286 -4.75 3.13 -14.12
C ALA A 286 -5.20 2.95 -15.58
N GLU A 287 -4.36 3.32 -16.55
CA GLU A 287 -4.62 3.15 -17.99
C GLU A 287 -4.69 1.68 -18.41
N GLN A 288 -3.96 0.79 -17.74
CA GLN A 288 -3.98 -0.65 -18.05
C GLN A 288 -5.13 -1.40 -17.37
N SER A 289 -5.76 -0.80 -16.36
CA SER A 289 -6.85 -1.39 -15.59
C SER A 289 -8.16 -1.37 -16.37
N LEU A 290 -8.80 -2.53 -16.49
CA LEU A 290 -10.13 -2.67 -17.07
C LEU A 290 -11.23 -2.19 -16.11
N TYR A 291 -10.94 -2.05 -14.81
CA TYR A 291 -11.93 -1.57 -13.82
C TYR A 291 -12.02 -0.06 -13.76
N VAL A 292 -10.86 0.61 -13.82
CA VAL A 292 -10.76 2.06 -13.54
C VAL A 292 -11.78 2.87 -14.34
N PRO A 293 -11.94 2.71 -15.68
CA PRO A 293 -12.89 3.51 -16.45
C PRO A 293 -14.35 3.39 -15.97
N HIS A 294 -14.73 2.25 -15.41
CA HIS A 294 -16.08 1.99 -14.93
C HIS A 294 -16.26 2.39 -13.47
N LEU A 295 -15.18 2.43 -12.69
CA LEU A 295 -15.24 2.75 -11.26
C LEU A 295 -15.32 4.24 -10.95
N GLN A 296 -14.77 5.12 -11.80
CA GLN A 296 -14.48 6.54 -11.48
C GLN A 296 -15.67 7.32 -10.88
N ASN A 297 -16.90 6.99 -11.30
CA ASN A 297 -18.11 7.70 -10.90
C ASN A 297 -18.98 6.94 -9.89
N THR A 298 -18.53 5.78 -9.41
CA THR A 298 -19.26 4.98 -8.44
C THR A 298 -19.36 5.72 -7.10
N GLN A 299 -20.56 5.73 -6.53
CA GLN A 299 -20.89 6.47 -5.32
C GLN A 299 -21.02 5.58 -4.08
N THR A 300 -21.30 4.30 -4.28
CA THR A 300 -21.52 3.35 -3.18
C THR A 300 -20.67 2.10 -3.31
N ARG A 301 -20.34 1.45 -2.19
CA ARG A 301 -19.64 0.16 -2.20
C ARG A 301 -20.38 -0.88 -3.04
N ALA A 302 -21.72 -0.91 -2.94
CA ALA A 302 -22.55 -1.83 -3.69
C ALA A 302 -22.46 -1.59 -5.21
N GLU A 303 -22.46 -0.33 -5.63
CA GLU A 303 -22.28 0.05 -7.04
C GLU A 303 -20.89 -0.31 -7.57
N ALA A 304 -19.84 0.04 -6.84
CA ALA A 304 -18.46 -0.31 -7.19
C ALA A 304 -18.28 -1.84 -7.29
N MET A 305 -18.88 -2.60 -6.37
CA MET A 305 -18.81 -4.05 -6.37
C MET A 305 -19.56 -4.65 -7.57
N HIS A 306 -20.73 -4.08 -7.90
CA HIS A 306 -21.47 -4.47 -9.08
C HIS A 306 -20.67 -4.22 -10.36
N VAL A 307 -20.01 -3.07 -10.46
CA VAL A 307 -19.13 -2.73 -11.59
C VAL A 307 -17.97 -3.71 -11.73
N ILE A 308 -17.24 -4.00 -10.64
CA ILE A 308 -16.12 -4.96 -10.67
C ILE A 308 -16.61 -6.35 -11.14
N ASN A 309 -17.71 -6.84 -10.59
CA ASN A 309 -18.30 -8.12 -11.00
C ASN A 309 -18.76 -8.11 -12.47
N ALA A 310 -19.30 -6.99 -12.95
CA ALA A 310 -19.72 -6.86 -14.34
C ALA A 310 -18.52 -6.88 -15.31
N VAL A 311 -17.43 -6.19 -14.97
CA VAL A 311 -16.17 -6.24 -15.75
C VAL A 311 -15.65 -7.67 -15.79
N HIS A 312 -15.57 -8.35 -14.64
CA HIS A 312 -15.17 -9.76 -14.58
C HIS A 312 -16.03 -10.68 -15.46
N GLY A 313 -17.34 -10.48 -15.48
CA GLY A 313 -18.26 -11.28 -16.30
C GLY A 313 -18.15 -11.03 -17.81
N GLN A 314 -17.55 -9.91 -18.23
CA GLN A 314 -17.42 -9.53 -19.63
C GLN A 314 -16.04 -9.86 -20.22
N VAL A 315 -15.03 -9.97 -19.36
CA VAL A 315 -13.65 -10.21 -19.75
C VAL A 315 -13.38 -11.72 -19.87
N THR A 316 -12.72 -12.13 -20.94
CA THR A 316 -12.23 -13.52 -21.07
C THR A 316 -10.89 -13.63 -20.36
N PRO A 317 -10.75 -14.46 -19.32
CA PRO A 317 -9.49 -14.58 -18.60
C PRO A 317 -8.36 -15.09 -19.49
N ARG A 318 -7.16 -14.51 -19.34
CA ARG A 318 -5.93 -14.99 -19.94
C ARG A 318 -5.66 -16.40 -19.47
N LYS A 319 -5.20 -17.25 -20.40
CA LYS A 319 -4.77 -18.60 -20.05
C LYS A 319 -3.55 -18.51 -19.14
N THR A 320 -3.53 -19.30 -18.08
CA THR A 320 -2.37 -19.42 -17.20
C THR A 320 -1.16 -19.85 -18.04
N SER A 321 -0.11 -19.03 -18.03
CA SER A 321 1.10 -19.34 -18.79
C SER A 321 1.72 -20.64 -18.28
N SER A 322 2.09 -21.55 -19.19
CA SER A 322 2.80 -22.79 -18.85
C SER A 322 4.19 -22.53 -18.27
N HIS A 323 4.73 -21.32 -18.42
CA HIS A 323 6.07 -20.93 -17.96
C HIS A 323 6.17 -20.74 -16.44
N PHE A 324 5.04 -20.53 -15.76
CA PHE A 324 5.01 -20.23 -14.31
C PHE A 324 4.31 -21.31 -13.47
N LYS A 325 4.09 -22.51 -14.01
CA LYS A 325 3.56 -23.64 -13.24
C LYS A 325 4.52 -24.00 -12.10
N GLY A 326 4.22 -23.57 -10.88
CA GLY A 326 4.96 -23.93 -9.67
C GLY A 326 5.54 -22.75 -8.88
N PHE A 327 5.32 -21.51 -9.30
CA PHE A 327 5.37 -20.36 -8.39
C PHE A 327 4.06 -20.28 -7.60
#